data_AF-A0A846XJU3-F1
#
_entry.id   AF-A0A846XJU3-F1
#
_cell.length_a   1.000
_cell.length_b   1.000
_cell.length_c   1.000
_cell.angle_alpha   90.00
_cell.angle_beta   90.00
_cell.angle_gamma   90.00
#
_symmetry.space_group_name_H-M   'P 1'
#
loop_
_entity.id
_entity.type
_entity.pdbx_description
1 polymer ?
#
loop_
_entity_poly.entity_id
_entity_poly.type
_entity_poly.pdbx_seq_one_letter_code
_entity_poly.pdbx_strand_id
1 'polypeptide(L)'
;MLHQNPAPTSVAIYELVGSRYQRVAEFHLTCADSVELTLSRPDGCPMARRWFRQGIRVPGTAEPVSADDGRAFMRALLSPRRLSYCRIVDESPHRVESGDPGNPGAAENALP
;
A
#
# COMPACT_ATOMS: atom_id res chain seq x y z
N MET A 1 14.15 -18.50 6.40
CA MET A 1 12.76 -18.16 6.78
C MET A 1 12.35 -16.95 5.95
N LEU A 2 11.44 -17.12 5.00
CA LEU A 2 10.91 -15.99 4.22
C LEU A 2 10.08 -15.13 5.18
N HIS A 3 10.51 -13.89 5.46
CA HIS A 3 9.63 -12.90 6.07
C HIS A 3 8.37 -12.84 5.21
N GLN A 4 7.25 -13.35 5.72
CA GLN A 4 5.96 -13.14 5.09
C GLN A 4 5.71 -11.64 5.16
N ASN A 5 5.97 -10.93 4.06
CA ASN A 5 5.53 -9.54 3.97
C ASN A 5 4.00 -9.58 4.10
N PRO A 6 3.40 -8.99 5.17
CA PRO A 6 1.96 -8.96 5.28
C PRO A 6 1.40 -8.34 4.00
N ALA A 7 0.24 -8.84 3.53
CA ALA A 7 -0.36 -8.29 2.34
C ALA A 7 -0.63 -6.79 2.57
N PRO A 8 -0.29 -5.91 1.60
CA PRO A 8 -0.52 -4.49 1.75
C PRO A 8 -1.99 -4.21 2.03
N THR A 9 -2.27 -3.39 3.04
CA THR A 9 -3.61 -2.94 3.40
C THR A 9 -3.94 -1.57 2.84
N SER A 10 -2.94 -0.73 2.53
CA SER A 10 -3.12 0.52 1.77
C SER A 10 -2.06 0.67 0.70
N VAL A 11 -2.49 1.04 -0.51
CA VAL A 11 -1.60 1.32 -1.65
C VAL A 11 -2.02 2.63 -2.31
N ALA A 12 -1.12 3.61 -2.30
CA ALA A 12 -1.34 4.92 -2.88
C ALA A 12 -0.73 5.04 -4.28
N ILE A 13 -1.43 5.76 -5.17
CA ILE A 13 -0.89 6.20 -6.46
C ILE A 13 -0.60 7.70 -6.36
N TYR A 14 0.64 8.03 -6.70
CA TYR A 14 1.11 9.39 -6.87
C TYR A 14 1.37 9.69 -8.33
N GLU A 15 1.01 10.88 -8.78
CA GLU A 15 1.31 11.39 -10.11
C GLU A 15 2.21 12.62 -10.02
N LEU A 16 3.19 12.75 -10.92
CA LEU A 16 4.04 13.92 -11.01
C LEU A 16 3.29 15.07 -11.67
N VAL A 17 2.92 16.08 -10.87
CA VAL A 17 2.26 17.30 -11.33
C VAL A 17 3.21 18.47 -11.15
N GLY A 18 3.72 19.01 -12.26
CA GLY A 18 4.82 19.98 -12.25
C GLY A 18 6.09 19.32 -11.71
N SER A 19 6.55 19.75 -10.53
CA SER A 19 7.75 19.23 -9.86
C SER A 19 7.47 18.41 -8.60
N ARG A 20 6.19 18.12 -8.29
CA ARG A 20 5.79 17.42 -7.07
C ARG A 20 4.93 16.19 -7.36
N TYR A 21 5.17 15.13 -6.62
CA TYR A 21 4.27 13.97 -6.60
C TYR A 21 3.05 14.31 -5.74
N GLN A 22 1.86 14.18 -6.32
CA GLN A 22 0.59 14.38 -5.64
C GLN A 22 -0.15 13.05 -5.55
N ARG A 23 -0.75 12.75 -4.39
CA ARG A 23 -1.63 11.60 -4.26
C ARG A 23 -2.85 11.85 -5.14
N VAL A 24 -3.17 10.88 -6.00
CA VAL A 24 -4.30 10.95 -6.92
C VAL A 24 -5.31 9.82 -6.71
N ALA A 25 -4.86 8.71 -6.13
CA ALA A 25 -5.66 7.52 -5.89
C ALA A 25 -5.13 6.79 -4.64
N GLU A 26 -6.02 6.10 -3.94
CA GLU A 26 -5.70 5.20 -2.85
C GLU A 26 -6.57 3.95 -2.93
N PHE A 27 -5.93 2.79 -2.82
CA PHE A 27 -6.59 1.51 -2.69
C PHE A 27 -6.47 1.04 -1.25
N HIS A 28 -7.60 0.62 -0.66
CA HIS A 28 -7.64 0.14 0.70
C HIS A 28 -8.23 -1.27 0.75
N LEU A 29 -7.56 -2.18 1.45
CA LEU A 29 -8.06 -3.53 1.70
C LEU A 29 -9.05 -3.49 2.87
N THR A 30 -10.29 -3.93 2.63
CA THR A 30 -11.32 -4.00 3.66
C THR A 30 -11.18 -5.26 4.50
N CYS A 31 -11.85 -5.29 5.65
CA CYS A 31 -11.94 -6.50 6.49
C CYS A 31 -12.68 -7.66 5.79
N ALA A 32 -13.43 -7.39 4.72
CA ALA A 32 -14.12 -8.39 3.91
C ALA A 32 -13.22 -9.00 2.82
N ASP A 33 -11.92 -8.67 2.82
CA ASP A 33 -10.95 -9.06 1.78
C ASP A 33 -11.33 -8.55 0.38
N SER A 34 -12.03 -7.41 0.31
CA SER A 34 -12.28 -6.66 -0.92
C SER A 34 -11.45 -5.38 -0.95
N VAL A 35 -11.29 -4.79 -2.12
CA VAL A 35 -10.60 -3.49 -2.26
C VAL A 35 -11.60 -2.36 -2.45
N GLU A 36 -11.35 -1.24 -1.80
CA GLU A 36 -12.02 0.04 -2.05
C GLU A 36 -11.06 1.01 -2.73
N LEU A 37 -11.59 1.86 -3.62
CA LEU A 37 -10.84 2.90 -4.31
C LEU A 37 -11.33 4.28 -3.88
N THR A 38 -10.42 5.08 -3.34
CA THR A 38 -10.62 6.51 -3.09
C THR A 38 -9.84 7.33 -4.11
N LEU A 39 -10.45 8.37 -4.67
CA LEU A 39 -9.83 9.25 -5.65
C LEU A 39 -9.77 10.67 -5.12
N SER A 40 -8.58 11.28 -5.19
CA SER A 40 -8.38 12.63 -4.66
C SER A 40 -9.04 13.71 -5.52
N ARG A 41 -9.44 13.39 -6.76
CA ARG A 41 -10.20 14.27 -7.67
C ARG A 41 -11.24 13.49 -8.48
N PRO A 42 -12.37 14.12 -8.89
CA PRO A 42 -13.42 13.47 -9.69
C PRO A 42 -12.97 12.96 -11.06
N ASP A 43 -11.91 13.53 -11.63
CA ASP A 43 -11.27 13.04 -12.87
C ASP A 43 -9.96 12.29 -12.57
N GLY A 44 -9.65 12.08 -11.29
CA GLY A 44 -8.41 11.53 -10.81
C GLY A 44 -8.14 10.13 -11.36
N CYS A 45 -6.94 9.97 -11.90
CA CYS A 45 -6.27 8.73 -12.32
C CYS A 45 -7.18 7.72 -13.08
N PRO A 46 -7.37 7.89 -14.40
CA PRO A 46 -8.09 6.92 -15.24
C PRO A 46 -7.54 5.49 -15.14
N MET A 47 -6.22 5.37 -14.91
CA MET A 47 -5.55 4.10 -14.68
C MET A 47 -6.04 3.40 -13.41
N ALA A 48 -6.17 4.13 -12.29
CA ALA A 48 -6.66 3.57 -11.03
C ALA A 48 -8.09 3.05 -11.18
N ARG A 49 -8.97 3.85 -11.81
CA ARG A 49 -10.35 3.45 -12.11
C ARG A 49 -10.41 2.22 -13.01
N ARG A 50 -9.53 2.16 -14.02
CA ARG A 50 -9.46 1.02 -14.93
C ARG A 50 -9.06 -0.26 -14.18
N TRP A 51 -8.02 -0.20 -13.36
CA TRP A 51 -7.60 -1.36 -12.56
C TRP A 51 -8.68 -1.80 -11.59
N PHE A 52 -9.34 -0.87 -10.91
CA PHE A 52 -10.43 -1.19 -10.01
C PHE A 52 -11.59 -1.90 -10.71
N ARG A 53 -11.98 -1.43 -11.91
CA ARG A 53 -13.14 -1.95 -12.65
C ARG A 53 -12.87 -3.19 -13.51
N GLN A 54 -11.67 -3.30 -14.07
CA GLN A 54 -11.33 -4.32 -15.08
C GLN A 54 -10.29 -5.33 -14.56
N GLY A 55 -9.80 -5.12 -13.34
CA GLY A 55 -8.71 -5.88 -12.79
C GLY A 55 -7.35 -5.50 -13.38
N ILE A 56 -6.34 -6.17 -12.82
CA ILE A 56 -4.93 -5.95 -13.11
C ILE A 56 -4.40 -7.17 -13.86
N ARG A 57 -3.88 -6.96 -15.08
CA ARG A 57 -3.16 -8.02 -15.79
C ARG A 57 -1.77 -8.20 -15.17
N VAL A 58 -1.49 -9.42 -14.73
CA VAL A 58 -0.18 -9.82 -14.21
C VAL A 58 0.45 -10.76 -15.24
N PRO A 59 1.72 -10.56 -15.63
CA PRO A 59 2.40 -11.49 -16.54
C PRO A 59 2.37 -12.91 -15.99
N GLY A 60 1.95 -13.88 -16.80
CA GLY A 60 1.86 -15.29 -16.40
C GLY A 60 0.51 -15.71 -15.81
N THR A 61 -0.47 -14.82 -15.68
CA THR A 61 -1.85 -15.19 -15.36
C THR A 61 -2.73 -15.18 -16.61
N ALA A 62 -3.69 -16.10 -16.70
CA ALA A 62 -4.67 -16.13 -17.79
C ALA A 62 -5.69 -15.00 -17.63
N GLU A 63 -6.14 -14.78 -16.40
CA GLU A 63 -7.16 -13.79 -16.05
C GLU A 63 -6.57 -12.57 -15.32
N PRO A 64 -7.19 -11.38 -15.46
CA PRO A 64 -6.90 -10.22 -14.63
C PRO A 64 -7.25 -10.49 -13.16
N VAL A 65 -6.45 -9.96 -12.23
CA VAL A 65 -6.76 -9.96 -10.80
C VAL A 65 -7.76 -8.85 -10.51
N SER A 66 -8.95 -9.20 -10.02
CA SER A 66 -10.06 -8.28 -9.70
C SER A 66 -9.86 -7.60 -8.34
N ALA A 67 -10.51 -6.45 -8.13
CA ALA A 67 -10.57 -5.79 -6.82
C ALA A 67 -11.23 -6.68 -5.74
N ASP A 68 -12.10 -7.61 -6.16
CA ASP A 68 -12.72 -8.60 -5.28
C ASP A 68 -11.76 -9.71 -4.84
N ASP A 69 -10.59 -9.85 -5.49
CA ASP A 69 -9.53 -10.78 -5.08
C ASP A 69 -8.65 -10.21 -3.95
N GLY A 70 -9.01 -9.03 -3.42
CA GLY A 70 -8.48 -8.48 -2.18
C GLY A 70 -6.97 -8.36 -2.14
N ARG A 71 -6.36 -9.17 -1.28
CA ARG A 71 -4.89 -9.21 -1.08
C ARG A 71 -4.13 -9.52 -2.37
N ALA A 72 -4.69 -10.31 -3.27
CA ALA A 72 -4.06 -10.59 -4.55
C ALA A 72 -3.99 -9.32 -5.41
N PHE A 73 -5.07 -8.53 -5.42
CA PHE A 73 -5.11 -7.23 -6.10
C PHE A 73 -4.09 -6.25 -5.53
N MET A 74 -4.02 -6.16 -4.20
CA MET A 74 -3.07 -5.28 -3.50
C MET A 74 -1.61 -5.62 -3.84
N ARG A 75 -1.27 -6.91 -3.94
CA ARG A 75 0.05 -7.37 -4.40
C ARG A 75 0.27 -7.10 -5.89
N ALA A 76 -0.77 -7.25 -6.71
CA ALA A 76 -0.69 -6.99 -8.15
C ALA A 76 -0.43 -5.50 -8.46
N LEU A 77 -0.95 -4.57 -7.65
CA LEU A 77 -0.67 -3.14 -7.74
C LEU A 77 0.82 -2.83 -7.61
N LEU A 78 1.51 -3.48 -6.67
CA LEU A 78 2.92 -3.28 -6.39
C LEU A 78 3.85 -4.07 -7.31
N SER A 79 3.29 -4.89 -8.21
CA SER A 79 4.11 -5.62 -9.17
C SER A 79 4.91 -4.65 -10.04
N PRO A 80 6.21 -4.90 -10.29
CA PRO A 80 7.07 -3.98 -11.02
C PRO A 80 6.49 -3.56 -12.37
N ARG A 81 6.30 -2.26 -12.56
CA ARG A 81 5.80 -1.65 -13.80
C ARG A 81 6.61 -0.42 -14.14
N ARG A 82 6.83 -0.22 -15.44
CA ARG A 82 7.46 1.01 -15.94
C ARG A 82 6.38 2.08 -16.10
N LEU A 83 6.25 2.94 -15.09
CA LEU A 83 5.37 4.11 -15.11
C LEU A 83 6.25 5.36 -15.11
N SER A 84 6.17 6.17 -16.18
CA SER A 84 7.09 7.30 -16.37
C SER A 84 6.80 8.48 -15.44
N TYR A 85 5.55 8.66 -15.00
CA TYR A 85 5.11 9.82 -14.21
C TYR A 85 4.29 9.44 -12.97
N CYS A 86 4.04 8.14 -12.78
CA CYS A 86 3.27 7.64 -11.64
C CYS A 86 4.14 6.78 -10.74
N ARG A 87 3.92 6.89 -9.43
CA ARG A 87 4.50 6.00 -8.42
C ARG A 87 3.37 5.28 -7.71
N ILE A 88 3.56 3.98 -7.48
CA ILE A 88 2.66 3.15 -6.68
C ILE A 88 3.44 2.79 -5.42
N VAL A 89 2.87 3.09 -4.26
CA VAL A 89 3.57 3.00 -2.98
C VAL A 89 2.71 2.19 -2.01
N ASP A 90 3.32 1.22 -1.33
CA ASP A 90 2.73 0.57 -0.16
C ASP A 90 2.78 1.54 1.02
N GLU A 91 1.61 1.93 1.52
CA GLU A 91 1.47 2.79 2.70
C GLU A 91 0.75 2.07 3.83
N SER A 92 0.78 0.73 3.80
CA SER A 92 0.28 -0.07 4.91
C SER A 92 0.97 0.36 6.19
N PRO A 93 0.24 0.45 7.32
CA PRO A 93 0.85 0.80 8.59
C PRO A 93 1.94 -0.23 8.87
N HIS A 94 3.20 0.19 8.79
CA HIS A 94 4.27 -0.59 9.35
C HIS A 94 3.94 -0.72 10.82
N ARG A 95 3.80 -1.96 11.31
CA ARG A 95 3.80 -2.19 12.74
C ARG A 95 5.15 -1.67 13.21
N VAL A 96 5.16 -0.42 13.68
CA VAL A 96 6.17 0.04 14.61
C VAL A 96 6.00 -0.93 15.76
N GLU A 97 6.89 -1.92 15.83
CA GLU A 97 7.16 -2.57 17.09
C GLU A 97 7.60 -1.43 18.00
N SER A 98 6.64 -0.86 18.72
CA SER A 98 6.90 -0.08 19.93
C SER A 98 7.45 -1.06 20.96
N GLY A 99 8.67 -1.51 20.69
CA GLY A 99 9.54 -2.18 21.62
C GLY A 99 10.32 -1.12 22.40
N ASP A 100 9.62 -0.37 23.24
CA ASP A 100 10.23 0.05 24.51
C ASP A 100 9.23 -0.15 25.67
N PRO A 101 9.08 -1.37 26.17
CA PRO A 101 8.61 -1.62 27.52
C PRO A 101 9.84 -2.02 28.36
N GLY A 102 10.72 -1.07 28.70
CA GLY A 102 11.97 -1.47 29.33
C GLY A 102 12.84 -0.41 29.98
N ASN A 103 12.29 0.64 30.61
CA ASN A 103 13.04 1.34 31.65
C ASN A 103 12.37 1.27 33.03
N PRO A 104 12.54 0.15 33.76
CA PRO A 104 12.51 0.13 35.21
C PRO A 104 13.94 -0.11 35.72
N GLY A 105 14.80 0.91 35.62
CA GLY A 105 16.15 0.91 36.18
C GLY A 105 16.34 2.04 37.18
N ALA A 106 15.59 2.01 38.27
CA ALA A 106 15.83 2.87 39.42
C ALA A 106 17.09 2.40 40.20
N ALA A 107 17.81 3.38 40.73
CA ALA A 107 18.64 3.33 41.93
C ALA A 107 19.92 2.48 41.91
N GLU A 108 21.07 3.13 41.68
CA GLU A 108 22.22 2.97 42.57
C GLU A 108 23.12 4.22 42.49
N ASN A 109 22.91 5.17 43.41
CA ASN A 109 23.88 6.21 43.76
C ASN A 109 23.63 6.65 45.21
N ALA A 110 24.05 5.78 46.11
CA ALA A 110 24.40 6.05 47.50
C ALA A 110 25.79 5.37 47.62
N LEU A 111 26.93 6.01 47.84
CA LEU A 111 27.36 7.00 48.83
C LEU A 111 28.73 7.54 48.38
N PRO A 112 29.28 8.57 49.06
CA PRO A 112 30.38 8.27 49.99
C PRO A 112 30.02 8.50 51.46
#